data_AF-A0A450Y9V2-F1
#
_entry.id   AF-A0A450Y9V2-F1
#
_cell.length_a   1.000
_cell.length_b   1.000
_cell.length_c   1.000
_cell.angle_alpha   90.00
_cell.angle_beta   90.00
_cell.angle_gamma   90.00
#
_symmetry.space_group_name_H-M   'P 1'
#
loop_
_entity.id
_entity.type
_entity.pdbx_description
1 polymer ?
#
loop_
_entity_poly.entity_id
_entity_poly.type
_entity_poly.pdbx_seq_one_letter_code
_entity_poly.pdbx_strand_id
1 'polypeptide(L)' 'VSVLSTVQDPRSDKNKRYLLEEILLLCVCAAISGADGWKSIAEFGRTKLNWLRKFLEFKNGTPSDDCIGWVMARLSPTAL' A
#
# COMPACT_ATOMS: atom_id res chain seq x y z
N VAL A 1 0.72 2.19 -17.25
CA VAL A 1 1.41 3.09 -16.30
C VAL A 1 0.37 3.54 -15.28
N SER A 2 0.49 3.08 -14.03
CA SER A 2 -0.40 3.51 -12.94
C SER A 2 0.03 4.90 -12.46
N VAL A 3 -0.93 5.79 -12.18
CA VAL A 3 -0.64 7.11 -11.59
C VAL A 3 0.13 6.99 -10.27
N LEU A 4 -0.08 5.90 -9.53
CA LEU A 4 0.61 5.65 -8.26
C LEU A 4 2.13 5.48 -8.42
N SER A 5 2.61 5.07 -9.60
CA SER A 5 4.04 4.89 -9.87
C SER A 5 4.77 6.24 -10.04
N THR A 6 4.06 7.36 -10.16
CA THR A 6 4.67 8.70 -10.22
C THR A 6 5.06 9.22 -8.83
N VAL A 7 4.52 8.63 -7.76
CA VAL A 7 4.86 9.02 -6.39
C VAL A 7 6.28 8.55 -6.08
N GLN A 8 7.15 9.48 -5.73
CA GLN A 8 8.52 9.16 -5.36
C GLN A 8 8.53 8.35 -4.06
N ASP A 9 9.18 7.19 -4.08
CA ASP A 9 9.31 6.33 -2.90
C ASP A 9 10.34 6.91 -1.92
N PRO A 10 9.91 7.36 -0.71
CA PRO A 10 10.82 7.99 0.26
C PRO A 10 11.65 6.96 1.03
N ARG A 11 11.47 5.66 0.78
CA ARG A 11 12.13 4.58 1.52
C ARG A 11 13.50 4.31 0.93
N SER A 12 14.45 3.96 1.78
CA SER A 12 15.75 3.45 1.33
C SER A 12 15.56 2.17 0.52
N ASP A 13 16.47 1.89 -0.41
CA ASP A 13 16.42 0.67 -1.24
C ASP A 13 16.54 -0.62 -0.43
N LYS A 14 17.12 -0.51 0.77
CA LYS A 14 17.16 -1.59 1.75
C LYS A 14 15.75 -1.75 2.37
N ASN A 15 15.18 -2.95 2.26
CA ASN A 15 13.85 -3.37 2.78
C ASN A 15 12.60 -2.96 1.96
N LYS A 16 12.71 -2.83 0.64
CA LYS A 16 11.52 -2.68 -0.25
C LYS A 16 10.90 -4.03 -0.65
N ARG A 17 10.31 -4.74 0.31
CA ARG A 17 9.59 -6.00 0.02
C ARG A 17 8.32 -5.79 -0.81
N TYR A 18 7.63 -4.68 -0.59
CA TYR A 18 6.38 -4.34 -1.27
C TYR A 18 6.57 -3.06 -2.08
N LEU A 19 6.11 -3.06 -3.33
CA LEU A 19 6.17 -1.87 -4.17
C LEU A 19 5.33 -0.75 -3.55
N LEU A 20 5.74 0.50 -3.74
CA LEU A 20 5.00 1.62 -3.16
C LEU A 20 3.57 1.68 -3.67
N GLU A 21 3.41 1.55 -4.98
CA GLU A 21 2.11 1.57 -5.66
C GLU A 21 1.17 0.49 -5.15
N GLU A 22 1.68 -0.69 -4.76
CA GLU A 22 0.89 -1.76 -4.15
C GLU A 22 0.37 -1.35 -2.77
N ILE A 23 1.22 -0.71 -1.95
CA ILE A 23 0.85 -0.20 -0.62
C ILE A 23 -0.18 0.92 -0.76
N LEU A 24 0.03 1.86 -1.70
CA LEU A 24 -0.87 2.98 -1.94
C LEU A 24 -2.23 2.50 -2.45
N LEU A 25 -2.25 1.59 -3.43
CA LEU A 25 -3.48 1.01 -3.94
C LEU A 25 -4.26 0.31 -2.82
N LEU A 26 -3.56 -0.49 -1.99
CA LEU A 26 -4.16 -1.14 -0.84
C LEU A 26 -4.82 -0.12 0.10
N CYS A 27 -4.13 0.95 0.46
CA CYS A 27 -4.65 1.98 1.37
C CYS A 27 -5.89 2.67 0.79
N VAL A 28 -5.85 3.06 -0.48
CA VAL A 28 -6.98 3.71 -1.16
C VAL A 28 -8.20 2.78 -1.23
N CYS A 29 -8.02 1.54 -1.69
CA CYS A 29 -9.11 0.57 -1.80
C CYS A 29 -9.72 0.24 -0.44
N ALA A 30 -8.89 0.06 0.59
CA ALA A 30 -9.35 -0.23 1.94
C ALA A 30 -10.10 0.97 2.55
N ALA A 31 -9.57 2.19 2.40
CA ALA A 31 -10.20 3.41 2.92
C ALA A 31 -11.58 3.66 2.29
N ILE A 32 -11.72 3.51 0.97
CA ILE A 32 -13.01 3.64 0.28
C ILE A 32 -13.98 2.53 0.70
N SER A 33 -13.46 1.35 1.06
CA SER A 33 -14.25 0.24 1.57
C SER A 33 -14.62 0.39 3.06
N GLY A 34 -14.29 1.52 3.70
CA GLY A 34 -14.61 1.80 5.09
C GLY A 34 -13.65 1.21 6.12
N ALA A 35 -12.44 0.78 5.71
CA ALA A 35 -11.43 0.33 6.65
C ALA A 35 -10.88 1.52 7.46
N ASP A 36 -11.06 1.48 8.77
CA ASP A 36 -10.54 2.49 9.69
C ASP A 36 -9.25 1.99 10.37
N GLY A 37 -8.16 2.72 10.17
CA GLY A 37 -6.84 2.42 10.72
C GLY A 37 -6.04 1.31 10.01
N TRP A 38 -4.75 1.21 10.35
CA TRP A 38 -3.78 0.35 9.66
C TRP A 38 -4.09 -1.14 9.79
N LYS A 39 -4.61 -1.56 10.95
CA LYS A 39 -5.00 -2.95 11.21
C LYS A 39 -6.11 -3.42 10.28
N SER A 40 -7.14 -2.60 10.11
CA SER A 40 -8.27 -2.87 9.21
C SER A 40 -7.82 -2.89 7.75
N ILE A 41 -6.88 -2.00 7.37
CA ILE A 41 -6.31 -1.98 6.02
C ILE A 41 -5.49 -3.25 5.74
N ALA A 42 -4.66 -3.69 6.69
CA ALA A 42 -3.89 -4.94 6.56
C ALA A 42 -4.82 -6.17 6.44
N GLU A 43 -5.90 -6.21 7.23
CA GLU A 43 -6.91 -7.25 7.17
C GLU A 43 -7.65 -7.25 5.82
N PHE A 44 -8.05 -6.08 5.32
CA PHE A 44 -8.62 -5.93 3.98
C PHE A 44 -7.66 -6.48 2.92
N GLY A 45 -6.38 -6.13 2.99
CA GLY A 45 -5.37 -6.59 2.06
C GLY A 45 -5.23 -8.11 2.03
N ARG A 46 -5.21 -8.74 3.20
CA ARG A 46 -5.15 -10.21 3.33
C ARG A 46 -6.41 -10.88 2.78
N THR A 47 -7.57 -10.31 3.07
CA THR A 47 -8.89 -10.87 2.69
C THR A 47 -9.18 -10.69 1.19
N LYS A 48 -8.72 -9.59 0.61
CA LYS A 48 -8.99 -9.20 -0.78
C LYS A 48 -7.76 -9.31 -1.69
N LEU A 49 -6.71 -10.03 -1.27
CA LEU A 49 -5.48 -10.19 -2.05
C LEU A 49 -5.73 -10.65 -3.50
N ASN A 50 -6.59 -11.64 -3.71
CA ASN A 50 -6.93 -12.12 -5.05
C ASN A 50 -7.64 -11.06 -5.91
N TRP A 51 -8.38 -10.14 -5.29
CA TRP A 51 -9.01 -9.02 -5.98
C TRP A 51 -8.00 -7.91 -6.29
N LEU A 52 -7.13 -7.57 -5.33
CA LEU A 52 -6.03 -6.62 -5.51
C LEU A 52 -5.08 -7.04 -6.64
N ARG A 53 -4.86 -8.35 -6.80
CA ARG A 53 -4.06 -8.94 -7.89
C ARG A 53 -4.57 -8.69 -9.30
N LYS A 54 -5.82 -8.20 -9.44
CA LYS A 54 -6.37 -7.79 -10.75
C LYS A 54 -5.84 -6.44 -11.21
N PHE A 55 -5.27 -5.64 -10.30
CA PHE A 55 -4.78 -4.29 -10.58
C PHE A 55 -3.26 -4.22 -10.60
N LEU A 56 -2.59 -4.88 -9.65
CA LEU A 56 -1.12 -4.98 -9.53
C LEU A 56 -0.71 -6.40 -9.14
N GLU A 57 0.57 -6.76 -9.20
CA GLU A 57 1.01 -8.16 -9.04
C GLU A 57 0.87 -8.72 -7.61
N PHE A 58 1.12 -7.90 -6.57
CA PHE A 58 1.20 -8.32 -5.17
C PHE A 58 2.01 -9.61 -4.98
N LYS A 59 3.19 -9.66 -5.62
CA LYS A 59 4.05 -10.85 -5.68
C LYS A 59 4.44 -11.34 -4.28
N ASN A 60 4.70 -10.39 -3.38
CA ASN A 60 5.13 -10.67 -2.01
C ASN A 60 3.97 -10.70 -1.00
N GLY A 61 2.72 -10.63 -1.46
CA GLY A 61 1.52 -10.51 -0.61
C GLY A 61 1.21 -9.06 -0.23
N THR A 62 0.51 -8.88 0.88
CA THR A 62 0.21 -7.55 1.44
C THR A 62 1.07 -7.24 2.67
N PRO A 63 1.43 -5.96 2.90
CA PRO A 63 2.16 -5.54 4.09
C PRO A 63 1.35 -5.71 5.38
N SER A 64 2.05 -5.84 6.51
CA SER A 64 1.48 -5.73 7.85
C SER A 64 1.06 -4.30 8.19
N ASP A 65 0.23 -4.11 9.21
CA ASP A 65 -0.23 -2.80 9.66
C ASP A 65 0.91 -1.86 10.10
N ASP A 66 1.91 -2.37 10.83
CA ASP A 66 3.15 -1.64 11.13
C ASP A 66 3.87 -1.15 9.86
N CYS A 67 3.97 -2.02 8.85
CA CYS A 67 4.64 -1.67 7.60
C CYS A 67 3.87 -0.57 6.87
N ILE A 68 2.55 -0.67 6.79
CA ILE A 68 1.69 0.36 6.19
C ILE A 68 1.88 1.70 6.90
N GLY A 69 1.72 1.73 8.23
CA GLY A 69 1.87 2.95 9.02
C GLY A 69 3.27 3.57 8.86
N TRP A 70 4.32 2.76 8.86
CA TRP A 70 5.69 3.21 8.68
C TRP A 70 5.94 3.85 7.31
N VAL A 71 5.38 3.27 6.23
CA VAL A 71 5.49 3.82 4.88
C VAL A 71 4.68 5.10 4.75
N MET A 72 3.41 5.09 5.19
CA MET A 72 2.52 6.24 5.09
C MET A 72 3.04 7.46 5.85
N ALA A 73 3.65 7.25 7.03
CA ALA A 73 4.25 8.33 7.83
C ALA A 73 5.45 9.02 7.15
N ARG A 74 6.05 8.42 6.12
CA ARG A 74 7.19 8.96 5.38
C ARG A 74 6.81 9.61 4.06
N LEU A 75 5.57 9.43 3.62
CA LEU A 75 5.08 10.10 2.44
C LEU A 75 4.81 11.56 2.77
N SER A 76 5.36 12.45 1.94
CA SER A 76 5.01 13.86 2.03
C SER A 76 3.58 14.05 1.48
N PRO A 77 2.68 14.69 2.23
CA PRO A 77 1.31 14.95 1.77
C PRO A 77 1.25 15.93 0.59
N THR A 78 2.36 16.58 0.24
CA THR A 78 2.46 17.58 -0.83
C THR A 78 3.26 17.08 -2.04
N ALA A 79 3.57 15.78 -2.11
CA ALA A 79 4.47 15.23 -3.13
C ALA A 79 3.84 14.95 -4.52
N LEU A 80 2.80 15.69 -4.92
CA LEU A 80 2.11 15.49 -6.20
C LEU A 80 2.42 16.59 -7.22
#